data_AF-A0ABD2ZDG0-F1
#
_entry.id   AF-A0ABD2ZDG0-F1
#
_cell.length_a   1.000
_cell.length_b   1.000
_cell.length_c   1.000
_cell.angle_alpha   90.00
_cell.angle_beta   90.00
_cell.angle_gamma   90.00
#
_symmetry.space_group_name_H-M   'P 1'
#
loop_
_entity.id
_entity.type
_entity.pdbx_description
1 polymer ?
#
loop_
_entity_poly.entity_id
_entity_poly.type
_entity_poly.pdbx_seq_one_letter_code
_entity_poly.pdbx_strand_id
1 'polypeptide(L)'
;MASMSPLVVKISGSLLWFLGVFPQLSEILKKHGAEGEAELGQAQFAQLLQPVLQELADALAENHVVVEQNVKIINGSQLRKFLADQKHLNDVVEKIMQEKHDQKDAKTTKELIRSFLEENGSDLGLPPLRADEMVVLLYDAVFADVRETKSTAGSEEDLMVILKEILVKFEEQLEANPVFHDLGI
;
A
#
# COMPACT_ATOMS: atom_id res chain seq x y z
N MET A 1 -39.50 -25.26 -10.63
CA MET A 1 -39.46 -23.78 -10.54
C MET A 1 -38.54 -23.45 -9.39
N ALA A 2 -37.36 -22.88 -9.66
CA ALA A 2 -36.39 -22.54 -8.61
C ALA A 2 -36.85 -21.24 -7.93
N SER A 3 -37.11 -21.31 -6.63
CA SER A 3 -37.39 -20.15 -5.78
C SER A 3 -36.09 -19.38 -5.59
N MET A 4 -35.94 -18.22 -6.23
CA MET A 4 -34.83 -17.31 -5.95
C MET A 4 -35.10 -16.60 -4.62
N SER A 5 -34.20 -16.79 -3.66
CA SER A 5 -34.22 -16.09 -2.38
C SER A 5 -34.03 -14.58 -2.58
N PRO A 6 -34.73 -13.72 -1.81
CA PRO A 6 -34.53 -12.29 -1.87
C PRO A 6 -33.10 -11.92 -1.42
N LEU A 7 -32.47 -10.98 -2.14
CA LEU A 7 -31.21 -10.38 -1.73
C LEU A 7 -31.48 -9.43 -0.56
N VAL A 8 -30.97 -9.76 0.62
CA VAL A 8 -30.99 -8.88 1.79
C VAL A 8 -29.82 -7.91 1.67
N VAL A 9 -30.09 -6.67 1.24
CA VAL A 9 -29.09 -5.60 1.21
C VAL A 9 -29.00 -5.01 2.62
N LYS A 10 -28.05 -5.50 3.41
CA LYS A 10 -27.76 -4.94 4.73
C LYS A 10 -26.76 -3.80 4.55
N ILE A 11 -27.19 -2.57 4.86
CA ILE A 11 -26.30 -1.41 4.91
C ILE A 11 -25.32 -1.65 6.06
N SER A 12 -24.10 -2.07 5.73
CA SER A 12 -23.02 -2.37 6.67
C SER A 12 -22.52 -1.09 7.35
N GLY A 13 -21.98 -1.21 8.57
CA GLY A 13 -21.44 -0.11 9.37
C GLY A 13 -20.37 0.74 8.68
N SER A 14 -19.80 0.28 7.56
CA SER A 14 -18.92 1.08 6.68
C SER A 14 -19.61 2.32 6.07
N LEU A 15 -20.94 2.32 5.92
CA LEU A 15 -21.70 3.49 5.47
C LEU A 15 -21.88 4.57 6.55
N LEU A 16 -21.77 4.22 7.83
CA LEU A 16 -21.86 5.20 8.92
C LEU A 16 -20.67 6.18 8.91
N TRP A 17 -19.49 5.71 8.47
CA TRP A 17 -18.34 6.59 8.27
C TRP A 17 -18.56 7.55 7.09
N PHE A 18 -19.13 7.06 5.99
CA PHE A 18 -19.49 7.88 4.83
C PHE A 18 -20.55 8.95 5.14
N LEU A 19 -21.52 8.65 6.01
CA LEU A 19 -22.53 9.60 6.48
C LEU A 19 -21.93 10.70 7.37
N GLY A 20 -20.83 10.43 8.07
CA GLY A 20 -20.09 11.45 8.84
C GLY A 20 -19.31 12.43 7.96
N VAL A 21 -18.82 11.96 6.81
CA VAL A 21 -18.03 12.77 5.85
C VAL A 21 -18.94 13.55 4.89
N PHE A 22 -20.17 13.09 4.65
CA PHE A 22 -21.15 13.77 3.81
C PHE A 22 -22.53 13.79 4.47
N PRO A 23 -22.78 14.71 5.44
CA PRO A 23 -24.09 14.83 6.12
C PRO A 23 -25.25 15.16 5.16
N GLN A 24 -24.93 15.59 3.93
CA GLN A 24 -25.93 15.75 2.87
C GLN A 24 -26.48 14.41 2.38
N LEU A 25 -25.72 13.30 2.46
CA LEU A 25 -26.21 11.96 2.10
C LEU A 25 -27.36 11.53 3.01
N SER A 26 -27.30 11.77 4.32
CA SER A 26 -28.40 11.41 5.22
C SER A 26 -29.67 12.17 4.87
N GLU A 27 -29.57 13.45 4.55
CA GLU A 27 -30.73 14.26 4.14
C GLU A 27 -31.29 13.81 2.78
N ILE A 28 -30.45 13.42 1.83
CA ILE A 28 -30.88 12.86 0.54
C ILE A 28 -31.61 11.53 0.76
N LEU A 29 -31.05 10.62 1.57
CA LEU A 29 -31.69 9.35 1.90
C LEU A 29 -33.06 9.56 2.58
N LYS A 30 -33.12 10.49 3.53
CA LYS A 30 -34.37 10.90 4.19
C LYS A 30 -35.43 11.40 3.22
N LYS A 31 -35.03 12.31 2.34
CA LYS A 31 -35.91 12.95 1.36
C LYS A 31 -36.54 11.93 0.41
N HIS A 32 -35.79 10.90 0.03
CA HIS A 32 -36.28 9.83 -0.84
C HIS A 32 -36.97 8.69 -0.08
N GLY A 33 -37.13 8.79 1.25
CA GLY A 33 -37.77 7.73 2.05
C GLY A 33 -36.94 6.45 2.12
N ALA A 34 -35.62 6.57 1.93
CA ALA A 34 -34.66 5.47 2.06
C ALA A 34 -34.21 5.25 3.52
N GLU A 35 -34.88 5.88 4.49
CA GLU A 35 -34.67 5.65 5.92
C GLU A 35 -35.59 4.53 6.42
N GLY A 36 -35.00 3.44 6.90
CA GLY A 36 -35.74 2.36 7.55
C GLY A 36 -35.14 0.96 7.34
N GLU A 37 -35.71 -0.02 8.02
CA GLU A 37 -35.31 -1.45 7.92
C GLU A 37 -36.24 -2.25 6.99
N ALA A 38 -37.10 -1.58 6.22
CA ALA A 38 -38.04 -2.23 5.34
C ALA A 38 -37.32 -2.96 4.21
N GLU A 39 -37.60 -4.25 4.06
CA GLU A 39 -37.07 -5.04 2.95
C GLU A 39 -37.72 -4.60 1.63
N LEU A 40 -36.88 -4.30 0.63
CA LEU A 40 -37.30 -3.92 -0.71
C LEU A 40 -37.02 -5.04 -1.69
N GLY A 41 -37.98 -5.33 -2.57
CA GLY A 41 -37.70 -6.14 -3.77
C GLY A 41 -36.75 -5.41 -4.72
N GLN A 42 -36.08 -6.15 -5.61
CA GLN A 42 -35.08 -5.60 -6.54
C GLN A 42 -35.59 -4.39 -7.36
N ALA A 43 -36.82 -4.48 -7.89
CA ALA A 43 -37.42 -3.40 -8.67
C ALA A 43 -37.70 -2.15 -7.82
N GLN A 44 -38.14 -2.33 -6.57
CA GLN A 44 -38.40 -1.24 -5.63
C GLN A 44 -37.10 -0.58 -5.17
N PHE A 45 -36.06 -1.38 -4.93
CA PHE A 45 -34.73 -0.88 -4.62
C PHE A 45 -34.16 -0.05 -5.78
N ALA A 46 -34.24 -0.53 -7.03
CA ALA A 46 -33.75 0.22 -8.19
C ALA A 46 -34.50 1.54 -8.40
N GLN A 47 -35.83 1.54 -8.22
CA GLN A 47 -36.67 2.74 -8.30
C GLN A 47 -36.33 3.76 -7.21
N LEU A 48 -35.96 3.30 -6.01
CA LEU A 48 -35.53 4.15 -4.90
C LEU A 48 -34.10 4.67 -5.08
N LEU A 49 -33.20 3.84 -5.59
CA LEU A 49 -31.77 4.15 -5.71
C LEU A 49 -31.50 5.21 -6.78
N GLN A 50 -32.20 5.17 -7.91
CA GLN A 50 -32.00 6.11 -9.01
C GLN A 50 -32.10 7.60 -8.60
N PRO A 51 -33.19 8.05 -7.97
CA PRO A 51 -33.32 9.46 -7.59
C PRO A 51 -32.34 9.86 -6.46
N VAL A 52 -31.99 8.93 -5.56
CA VAL A 52 -30.95 9.14 -4.54
C VAL A 52 -29.58 9.37 -5.19
N LEU A 53 -29.18 8.53 -6.15
CA LEU A 53 -27.91 8.68 -6.84
C LEU A 53 -27.85 9.94 -7.70
N GLN A 54 -28.97 10.31 -8.34
CA GLN A 54 -29.05 11.53 -9.13
C GLN A 54 -28.85 12.78 -8.25
N GLU A 55 -29.59 12.87 -7.14
CA GLU A 55 -29.46 14.02 -6.24
C GLU A 55 -28.10 14.04 -5.51
N LEU A 56 -27.54 12.87 -5.21
CA LEU A 56 -26.17 12.78 -4.71
C LEU A 56 -25.16 13.31 -5.74
N ALA A 57 -25.31 12.94 -7.01
CA ALA A 57 -24.44 13.42 -8.08
C ALA A 57 -24.55 14.95 -8.24
N ASP A 58 -25.77 15.49 -8.21
CA ASP A 58 -26.02 16.93 -8.30
C ASP A 58 -25.42 17.67 -7.09
N ALA A 59 -25.62 17.16 -5.87
CA ALA A 59 -25.06 17.72 -4.65
C ALA A 59 -23.53 17.72 -4.63
N LEU A 60 -22.89 16.67 -5.16
CA LEU A 60 -21.43 16.58 -5.29
C LEU A 60 -20.90 17.50 -6.40
N ALA A 61 -21.67 17.73 -7.47
CA ALA A 61 -21.32 18.67 -8.53
C ALA A 61 -21.39 20.13 -8.05
N GLU A 62 -22.36 20.45 -7.20
CA GLU A 62 -22.51 21.78 -6.59
C GLU A 62 -21.51 22.00 -5.45
N ASN A 63 -21.37 21.02 -4.55
CA ASN A 63 -20.46 21.06 -3.41
C ASN A 63 -19.33 20.05 -3.62
N HIS A 64 -18.19 20.54 -4.11
CA HIS A 64 -17.01 19.71 -4.31
C HIS A 64 -16.54 19.14 -2.97
N VAL A 65 -16.67 17.83 -2.79
CA VAL A 65 -16.10 17.11 -1.65
C VAL A 65 -14.62 16.88 -1.95
N VAL A 66 -13.75 17.58 -1.21
CA VAL A 66 -12.32 17.31 -1.24
C VAL A 66 -12.04 16.17 -0.26
N VAL A 67 -11.65 15.01 -0.79
CA VAL A 67 -11.16 13.89 0.03
C VAL A 67 -9.66 14.10 0.22
N GLU A 68 -9.26 14.60 1.39
CA GLU A 68 -7.86 14.61 1.80
C GLU A 68 -7.44 13.18 2.18
N GLN A 69 -6.94 12.42 1.20
CA GLN A 69 -6.31 11.14 1.49
C GLN A 69 -4.90 11.41 2.03
N ASN A 70 -4.62 10.94 3.25
CA ASN A 70 -3.29 10.96 3.84
C ASN A 70 -2.42 9.88 3.19
N VAL A 71 -1.96 10.16 1.97
CA VAL A 71 -1.11 9.24 1.20
C VAL A 71 0.36 9.58 1.42
N LYS A 72 1.14 8.58 1.87
CA LYS A 72 2.60 8.64 1.85
C LYS A 72 3.08 8.32 0.44
N ILE A 73 3.78 9.26 -0.18
CA ILE A 73 4.42 9.06 -1.49
C ILE A 73 5.84 8.57 -1.27
N ILE A 74 6.16 7.38 -1.80
CA ILE A 74 7.48 6.77 -1.75
C ILE A 74 8.06 6.80 -3.15
N ASN A 75 8.97 7.76 -3.40
CA ASN A 75 9.49 8.11 -4.73
C ASN A 75 11.02 7.99 -4.84
N GLY A 76 11.65 7.23 -3.95
CA GLY A 76 13.12 7.05 -3.92
C GLY A 76 13.91 8.23 -3.34
N SER A 77 13.31 9.39 -3.05
CA SER A 77 14.06 10.55 -2.52
C SER A 77 14.71 10.31 -1.15
N GLN A 78 14.10 9.47 -0.31
CA GLN A 78 14.70 9.04 0.96
C GLN A 78 15.87 8.08 0.74
N LEU A 79 15.74 7.12 -0.18
CA LEU A 79 16.84 6.23 -0.57
C LEU A 79 18.02 7.02 -1.13
N ARG A 80 17.77 8.04 -1.97
CA ARG A 80 18.83 8.91 -2.49
C ARG A 80 19.63 9.59 -1.39
N LYS A 81 18.95 10.10 -0.35
CA LYS A 81 19.60 10.69 0.83
C LYS A 81 20.38 9.63 1.61
N PHE A 82 19.81 8.44 1.78
CA PHE A 82 20.46 7.33 2.46
C PHE A 82 21.72 6.84 1.72
N LEU A 83 21.65 6.69 0.39
CA LEU A 83 22.76 6.29 -0.47
C LEU A 83 23.92 7.29 -0.45
N ALA A 84 23.64 8.57 -0.21
CA ALA A 84 24.65 9.61 -0.03
C ALA A 84 25.30 9.59 1.37
N ASP A 85 24.72 8.88 2.34
CA ASP A 85 25.22 8.77 3.71
C ASP A 85 26.00 7.47 3.91
N GLN A 86 27.31 7.54 3.64
CA GLN A 86 28.20 6.38 3.78
C GLN A 86 28.24 5.83 5.21
N LYS A 87 28.03 6.67 6.23
CA LYS A 87 28.04 6.21 7.63
C LYS A 87 26.82 5.33 7.90
N HIS A 88 25.62 5.80 7.54
CA HIS A 88 24.40 5.02 7.70
C HIS A 88 24.42 3.72 6.87
N LEU A 89 25.02 3.75 5.67
CA LEU A 89 25.24 2.53 4.89
C LEU A 89 26.09 1.51 5.66
N ASN A 90 27.22 1.94 6.24
CA ASN A 90 28.08 1.05 7.03
C ASN A 90 27.32 0.48 8.25
N ASP A 91 26.54 1.31 8.95
CA ASP A 91 25.75 0.88 10.11
C ASP A 91 24.72 -0.20 9.72
N VAL A 92 24.10 -0.09 8.53
CA VAL A 92 23.18 -1.12 8.01
C VAL A 92 23.91 -2.40 7.65
N VAL A 93 25.08 -2.31 7.01
CA VAL A 93 25.90 -3.49 6.70
C VAL A 93 26.30 -4.24 7.97
N GLU A 94 26.69 -3.52 9.02
CA GLU A 94 27.01 -4.13 10.31
C GLU A 94 25.80 -4.88 10.90
N LYS A 95 24.60 -4.29 10.86
CA LYS A 95 23.37 -4.94 11.32
C LYS A 95 23.06 -6.23 10.55
N ILE A 96 23.15 -6.22 9.22
CA ILE A 96 22.91 -7.42 8.40
C ILE A 96 23.93 -8.51 8.73
N MET A 97 25.19 -8.15 8.98
CA MET A 97 26.22 -9.11 9.41
C MET A 97 25.95 -9.68 10.81
N GLN A 98 25.45 -8.88 11.74
CA GLN A 98 25.04 -9.37 13.07
C GLN A 98 23.88 -10.38 12.96
N GLU A 99 22.86 -10.10 12.15
CA GLU A 99 21.75 -11.04 11.90
C GLU A 99 22.22 -12.37 11.29
N LYS A 100 23.22 -12.32 10.40
CA LYS A 100 23.85 -13.52 9.84
C LYS A 100 24.54 -14.38 10.91
N HIS A 101 25.17 -13.77 11.91
CA HIS A 101 25.82 -14.52 12.99
C HIS A 101 24.82 -15.22 13.92
N ASP A 102 23.63 -14.65 14.08
CA ASP A 102 22.56 -15.21 14.91
C ASP A 102 21.78 -16.34 14.21
N GLN A 103 21.75 -16.34 12.87
CA GLN A 103 21.11 -17.37 12.05
C GLN A 103 22.09 -18.50 11.70
N LYS A 104 21.77 -19.74 12.09
CA LYS A 104 22.60 -20.93 11.81
C LYS A 104 22.56 -21.41 10.35
N ASP A 105 21.70 -20.84 9.52
CA ASP A 105 21.50 -21.26 8.14
C ASP A 105 22.43 -20.50 7.19
N ALA A 106 23.00 -21.23 6.23
CA ALA A 106 23.86 -20.66 5.20
C ALA A 106 23.02 -19.89 4.15
N LYS A 107 22.57 -18.68 4.49
CA LYS A 107 21.94 -17.76 3.53
C LYS A 107 22.99 -17.11 2.63
N THR A 108 22.64 -16.90 1.36
CA THR A 108 23.42 -16.07 0.44
C THR A 108 23.38 -14.61 0.88
N THR A 109 24.35 -13.80 0.44
CA THR A 109 24.38 -12.34 0.71
C THR A 109 23.08 -11.66 0.26
N LYS A 110 22.54 -12.09 -0.88
CA LYS A 110 21.31 -11.54 -1.46
C LYS A 110 20.08 -11.89 -0.63
N GLU A 111 19.98 -13.11 -0.13
CA GLU A 111 18.89 -13.53 0.77
C GLU A 111 18.96 -12.79 2.12
N LEU A 112 20.16 -12.57 2.67
CA LEU A 112 20.34 -11.79 3.90
C LEU A 112 19.85 -10.35 3.71
N ILE A 113 20.29 -9.69 2.63
CA ILE A 113 19.84 -8.33 2.31
C ILE A 113 18.32 -8.31 2.08
N ARG A 114 17.76 -9.30 1.39
CA ARG A 114 16.32 -9.39 1.17
C ARG A 114 15.55 -9.46 2.48
N SER A 115 15.88 -10.42 3.36
CA SER A 115 15.22 -10.55 4.66
C SER A 115 15.32 -9.25 5.46
N PHE A 116 16.50 -8.63 5.52
CA PHE A 116 16.69 -7.38 6.23
C PHE A 116 15.81 -6.24 5.68
N LEU A 117 15.75 -6.07 4.35
CA LEU A 117 14.95 -5.01 3.73
C LEU A 117 13.44 -5.26 3.86
N GLU A 118 12.98 -6.51 3.85
CA GLU A 118 11.57 -6.83 4.07
C GLU A 118 11.11 -6.44 5.49
N GLU A 119 12.00 -6.54 6.49
CA GLU A 119 11.71 -6.20 7.88
C GLU A 119 11.97 -4.71 8.20
N ASN A 120 13.07 -4.14 7.70
CA ASN A 120 13.57 -2.83 8.09
C ASN A 120 13.52 -1.78 6.97
N GLY A 121 13.11 -2.16 5.76
CA GLY A 121 13.19 -1.31 4.57
C GLY A 121 12.39 -0.01 4.67
N SER A 122 11.31 0.02 5.46
CA SER A 122 10.51 1.23 5.67
C SER A 122 11.31 2.37 6.28
N ASP A 123 12.27 2.06 7.15
CA ASP A 123 13.16 3.04 7.79
C ASP A 123 14.18 3.62 6.81
N LEU A 124 14.46 2.88 5.73
CA LEU A 124 15.33 3.28 4.62
C LEU A 124 14.56 4.03 3.51
N GLY A 125 13.24 4.16 3.65
CA GLY A 125 12.38 4.78 2.65
C GLY A 125 11.92 3.83 1.54
N LEU A 126 11.97 2.51 1.75
CA LEU A 126 11.32 1.54 0.88
C LEU A 126 9.83 1.42 1.19
N PRO A 127 9.00 1.05 0.20
CA PRO A 127 7.62 0.69 0.44
C PRO A 127 7.52 -0.58 1.30
N PRO A 128 6.58 -0.63 2.28
CA PRO A 128 6.38 -1.81 3.10
C PRO A 128 5.82 -2.96 2.26
N LEU A 129 6.44 -4.15 2.35
CA LEU A 129 6.10 -5.31 1.52
C LEU A 129 4.64 -5.76 1.65
N ARG A 130 4.04 -5.54 2.83
CA ARG A 130 2.67 -5.96 3.15
C ARG A 130 1.59 -5.00 2.62
N ALA A 131 1.96 -3.91 1.95
CA ALA A 131 0.99 -2.92 1.50
C ALA A 131 0.25 -3.34 0.22
N ASP A 132 0.93 -3.98 -0.73
CA ASP A 132 0.40 -4.20 -2.08
C ASP A 132 1.17 -5.32 -2.82
N GLU A 133 0.48 -6.12 -3.64
CA GLU A 133 1.08 -7.10 -4.56
C GLU A 133 2.07 -6.43 -5.53
N MET A 134 1.79 -5.19 -5.95
CA MET A 134 2.71 -4.40 -6.77
C MET A 134 4.05 -4.12 -6.09
N VAL A 135 4.06 -4.00 -4.76
CA VAL A 135 5.31 -3.82 -3.99
C VAL A 135 6.09 -5.14 -3.94
N VAL A 136 5.42 -6.28 -3.85
CA VAL A 136 6.08 -7.59 -3.93
C VAL A 136 6.77 -7.76 -5.28
N LEU A 137 6.07 -7.42 -6.38
CA LEU A 137 6.64 -7.47 -7.73
C LEU A 137 7.83 -6.52 -7.91
N LEU A 138 7.79 -5.33 -7.29
CA LEU A 138 8.92 -4.39 -7.26
C LEU A 138 10.16 -5.03 -6.60
N TYR A 139 9.99 -5.65 -5.44
CA TYR A 139 11.09 -6.36 -4.76
C TYR A 139 11.62 -7.50 -5.62
N ASP A 140 10.74 -8.35 -6.15
CA ASP A 140 11.16 -9.47 -7.00
C ASP A 140 11.92 -9.00 -8.26
N ALA A 141 11.46 -7.93 -8.91
CA ALA A 141 12.11 -7.36 -10.08
C ALA A 141 13.49 -6.78 -9.74
N VAL A 142 13.60 -5.98 -8.67
CA VAL A 142 14.88 -5.40 -8.23
C VAL A 142 15.87 -6.51 -7.90
N PHE A 143 15.45 -7.49 -7.10
CA PHE A 143 16.34 -8.58 -6.72
C PHE A 143 16.69 -9.44 -7.93
N ALA A 144 15.78 -9.78 -8.84
CA ALA A 144 16.11 -10.57 -10.03
C ALA A 144 17.21 -9.94 -10.91
N ASP A 145 17.24 -8.60 -10.99
CA ASP A 145 18.18 -7.87 -11.86
C ASP A 145 19.58 -7.68 -11.26
N VAL A 146 19.75 -7.89 -9.95
CA VAL A 146 21.06 -7.80 -9.27
C VAL A 146 21.84 -9.09 -9.44
N ARG A 147 23.06 -8.96 -9.98
CA ARG A 147 23.96 -10.08 -10.26
C ARG A 147 24.58 -10.61 -8.97
N GLU A 148 24.76 -11.93 -8.91
CA GLU A 148 25.50 -12.56 -7.82
C GLU A 148 27.01 -12.37 -8.07
N THR A 149 27.70 -11.62 -7.20
CA THR A 149 29.14 -11.41 -7.33
C THR A 149 29.89 -12.69 -6.95
N LYS A 150 30.87 -13.12 -7.78
CA LYS A 150 31.72 -14.30 -7.54
C LYS A 150 32.75 -14.13 -6.40
N SER A 151 32.67 -13.04 -5.66
CA SER A 151 33.58 -12.76 -4.55
C SER A 151 33.28 -13.70 -3.38
N THR A 152 34.22 -13.84 -2.45
CA THR A 152 34.13 -14.76 -1.31
C THR A 152 32.84 -14.51 -0.53
N ALA A 153 31.84 -15.36 -0.77
CA ALA A 153 30.49 -15.19 -0.25
C ALA A 153 30.48 -14.83 1.24
N GLY A 154 30.07 -13.60 1.55
CA GLY A 154 29.84 -13.15 2.91
C GLY A 154 30.92 -12.29 3.55
N SER A 155 31.79 -11.63 2.77
CA SER A 155 32.59 -10.50 3.28
C SER A 155 31.75 -9.22 3.39
N GLU A 156 32.17 -8.29 4.25
CA GLU A 156 31.52 -6.99 4.47
C GLU A 156 31.50 -6.13 3.20
N GLU A 157 32.61 -6.14 2.46
CA GLU A 157 32.76 -5.41 1.19
C GLU A 157 31.78 -5.93 0.13
N ASP A 158 31.64 -7.25 0.00
CA ASP A 158 30.71 -7.85 -0.97
C ASP A 158 29.25 -7.51 -0.63
N LEU A 159 28.91 -7.53 0.66
CA LEU A 159 27.59 -7.15 1.14
C LEU A 159 27.32 -5.67 0.85
N MET A 160 28.28 -4.79 1.12
CA MET A 160 28.18 -3.36 0.82
C MET A 160 27.93 -3.10 -0.68
N VAL A 161 28.68 -3.76 -1.56
CA VAL A 161 28.53 -3.61 -3.02
C VAL A 161 27.14 -4.05 -3.47
N ILE A 162 26.68 -5.23 -3.04
CA ILE A 162 25.37 -5.78 -3.43
C ILE A 162 24.24 -4.92 -2.84
N LEU A 163 24.33 -4.49 -1.58
CA LEU A 163 23.34 -3.64 -0.93
C LEU A 163 23.19 -2.32 -1.69
N LYS A 164 24.30 -1.67 -2.06
CA LYS A 164 24.27 -0.44 -2.86
C LYS A 164 23.62 -0.67 -4.22
N GLU A 165 23.96 -1.74 -4.92
CA GLU A 165 23.36 -2.07 -6.22
C GLU A 165 21.83 -2.25 -6.11
N ILE A 166 21.37 -2.97 -5.08
CA ILE A 166 19.94 -3.17 -4.80
C ILE A 166 19.24 -1.84 -4.52
N LEU A 167 19.80 -1.01 -3.63
CA LEU A 167 19.18 0.25 -3.23
C LEU A 167 19.13 1.28 -4.36
N VAL A 168 20.16 1.32 -5.22
CA VAL A 168 20.16 2.16 -6.44
C VAL A 168 19.04 1.72 -7.39
N LYS A 169 18.85 0.42 -7.61
CA LYS A 169 17.75 -0.07 -8.45
C LYS A 169 16.38 0.24 -7.87
N PHE A 170 16.21 0.15 -6.55
CA PHE A 170 14.99 0.61 -5.91
C PHE A 170 14.77 2.11 -6.11
N GLU A 171 15.81 2.93 -5.97
CA GLU A 171 15.73 4.37 -6.23
C GLU A 171 15.26 4.65 -7.66
N GLU A 172 15.90 4.04 -8.66
CA GLU A 172 15.57 4.21 -10.08
C GLU A 172 14.11 3.82 -10.37
N GLN A 173 13.66 2.67 -9.87
CA GLN A 173 12.30 2.19 -10.09
C GLN A 173 11.25 3.06 -9.38
N LEU A 174 11.54 3.52 -8.16
CA LEU A 174 10.63 4.38 -7.39
C LEU A 174 10.61 5.83 -7.92
N GLU A 175 11.70 6.30 -8.53
CA GLU A 175 11.73 7.59 -9.22
C GLU A 175 10.88 7.54 -10.50
N ALA A 176 10.97 6.45 -11.26
CA ALA A 176 10.15 6.25 -12.46
C ALA A 176 8.68 5.98 -12.13
N ASN A 177 8.40 5.19 -11.08
CA ASN A 177 7.08 4.75 -10.67
C ASN A 177 6.93 4.82 -9.14
N PRO A 178 6.56 5.99 -8.58
CA PRO A 178 6.36 6.14 -7.14
C PRO A 178 5.26 5.23 -6.60
N VAL A 179 5.45 4.72 -5.38
CA VAL A 179 4.43 3.95 -4.66
C VAL A 179 3.63 4.87 -3.75
N PHE A 180 2.31 4.77 -3.84
CA PHE A 180 1.37 5.51 -3.02
C PHE A 180 0.87 4.59 -1.90
N HIS A 181 1.27 4.89 -0.68
CA HIS A 181 0.86 4.13 0.49
C HIS A 181 -0.20 4.92 1.26
N ASP A 182 -1.43 4.40 1.27
CA ASP A 182 -2.50 4.94 2.11
C ASP A 182 -2.17 4.66 3.57
N LEU A 183 -2.06 5.72 4.38
CA LEU A 183 -1.78 5.59 5.81
C LEU A 183 -3.02 5.24 6.63
N GLY A 184 -4.20 5.17 5.99
CA GLY A 184 -5.48 5.04 6.69
C GLY A 184 -5.77 6.26 7.57
N ILE A 185 -6.99 6.31 8.11
CA ILE A 185 -7.41 7.30 9.12
C ILE A 185 -7.90 6.55 10.36
#